data_AF-A0A1S4B8L2-F1
#
_entry.id   AF-A0A1S4B8L2-F1
#
_cell.length_a   1.000
_cell.length_b   1.000
_cell.length_c   1.000
_cell.angle_alpha   90.00
_cell.angle_beta   90.00
_cell.angle_gamma   90.00
#
_symmetry.space_group_name_H-M   'P 1'
#
loop_
_entity.id
_entity.type
_entity.pdbx_description
1 polymer ?
#
loop_
_entity_poly.entity_id
_entity_poly.type
_entity_poly.pdbx_seq_one_letter_code
_entity_poly.pdbx_strand_id
1 'polypeptide(L)'
;MGCNFSRTPRECGMIHVLSLVGATALSTEIMAEKKIVIGLTNSSLNVQLDWMSSHFKTTCSTDCQAKLKKSLFLAGEVGGNEFNYGLLQGKTMNELRNMVPEVVQTIIQGVKDLIKTLYRKLVVE
;
A
#
# COMPACT_ATOMS: atom_id res chain seq x y z
N MET A 1 2.49 -18.78 17.92
CA MET A 1 3.12 -18.80 16.58
C MET A 1 4.26 -19.79 16.61
N GLY A 2 4.18 -20.88 15.86
CA GLY A 2 5.23 -21.90 15.86
C GLY A 2 5.06 -22.82 14.66
N CYS A 3 6.02 -22.78 13.74
CA CYS A 3 6.11 -23.74 12.63
C CYS A 3 6.78 -25.01 13.15
N ASN A 4 6.04 -26.11 13.25
CA ASN A 4 6.58 -27.39 13.69
C ASN A 4 7.10 -28.19 12.48
N PHE A 5 8.42 -28.37 12.42
CA PHE A 5 9.20 -28.98 11.33
C PHE A 5 9.05 -30.51 11.29
N SER A 6 7.88 -31.01 10.89
CA SER A 6 7.65 -32.45 10.71
C SER A 6 6.93 -32.76 9.38
N ARG A 7 7.73 -33.20 8.40
CA ARG A 7 7.51 -34.20 7.33
C ARG A 7 6.18 -34.24 6.54
N THR A 8 5.54 -33.12 6.29
CA THR A 8 4.62 -32.94 5.14
C THR A 8 4.85 -31.57 4.52
N PRO A 9 4.75 -31.36 3.20
CA PRO A 9 4.76 -30.02 2.63
C PRO A 9 3.47 -29.33 3.06
N ARG A 10 3.48 -28.72 4.25
CA ARG A 10 2.41 -27.82 4.65
C ARG A 10 2.53 -26.58 3.77
N GLU A 11 1.47 -26.26 3.06
CA GLU A 11 1.33 -24.99 2.37
C GLU A 11 1.44 -23.86 3.41
N CYS A 12 2.63 -23.29 3.56
CA CYS A 12 2.80 -22.06 4.30
C CYS A 12 2.00 -20.97 3.57
N GLY A 13 1.08 -20.30 4.27
CA GLY A 13 0.45 -19.09 3.74
C GLY A 13 1.53 -18.08 3.40
N MET A 14 1.47 -17.46 2.22
CA MET A 14 2.40 -16.38 1.86
C MET A 14 1.95 -15.09 2.54
N ILE A 15 2.91 -14.35 3.09
CA ILE A 15 2.69 -12.99 3.58
C ILE A 15 3.22 -12.04 2.51
N HIS A 16 2.38 -11.14 2.03
CA HIS A 16 2.76 -10.09 1.10
C HIS A 16 2.66 -8.74 1.81
N VAL A 17 3.78 -8.02 1.87
CA VAL A 17 3.86 -6.70 2.50
C VAL A 17 3.90 -5.64 1.40
N LEU A 18 3.04 -4.62 1.53
CA LEU A 18 2.97 -3.48 0.64
C LEU A 18 3.26 -2.20 1.43
N SER A 19 4.53 -1.81 1.44
CA SER A 19 4.98 -0.56 2.05
C SER A 19 6.29 -0.11 1.41
N LEU A 20 6.42 1.19 1.12
CA LEU A 20 7.67 1.79 0.68
C LEU A 20 7.94 3.06 1.49
N VAL A 21 9.17 3.19 1.98
CA VAL A 21 9.60 4.40 2.69
C VAL A 21 9.49 5.62 1.78
N GLY A 22 8.92 6.71 2.30
CA GLY A 22 8.72 7.95 1.56
C GLY A 22 7.54 7.94 0.59
N ALA A 23 6.81 6.82 0.47
CA ALA A 23 5.61 6.77 -0.37
C ALA A 23 4.46 7.59 0.21
N THR A 24 3.68 8.20 -0.67
CA THR A 24 2.47 8.96 -0.36
C THR A 24 1.21 8.17 -0.72
N ALA A 25 0.08 8.45 -0.08
CA ALA A 25 -1.23 8.04 -0.58
C ALA A 25 -1.55 8.77 -1.90
N LEU A 26 -1.38 10.10 -1.89
CA LEU A 26 -1.62 10.94 -3.07
C LEU A 26 -0.57 10.71 -4.15
N SER A 27 -0.96 10.89 -5.42
CA SER A 27 -0.03 10.76 -6.54
C SER A 27 0.98 11.91 -6.58
N THR A 28 2.08 11.72 -7.31
CA THR A 28 3.10 12.75 -7.53
C THR A 28 2.53 14.02 -8.15
N GLU A 29 1.53 13.89 -9.01
CA GLU A 29 0.88 14.99 -9.72
C GLU A 29 0.05 15.84 -8.74
N ILE A 30 -0.77 15.19 -7.91
CA ILE A 30 -1.59 15.87 -6.89
C ILE A 30 -0.70 16.57 -5.87
N MET A 31 0.42 15.95 -5.47
CA MET A 31 1.39 16.55 -4.57
C MET A 31 2.05 17.80 -5.19
N ALA A 32 2.39 17.74 -6.49
CA ALA A 32 2.91 18.88 -7.23
C ALA A 32 1.91 20.04 -7.33
N GLU A 33 0.62 19.75 -7.57
CA GLU A 33 -0.46 20.76 -7.58
C GLU A 33 -0.58 21.49 -6.22
N LYS A 34 -0.36 20.75 -5.12
CA LYS A 34 -0.33 21.31 -3.76
C LYS A 34 0.97 22.07 -3.44
N LYS A 35 1.89 22.16 -4.40
CA LYS A 35 3.23 22.75 -4.27
C LYS A 35 4.06 22.04 -3.21
N ILE A 36 3.99 20.70 -3.19
CA ILE A 36 4.80 19.85 -2.32
C ILE A 36 5.63 18.91 -3.20
N VAL A 37 6.95 19.05 -3.12
CA VAL A 37 7.90 18.22 -3.88
C VAL A 37 8.19 16.94 -3.10
N ILE A 38 8.06 15.78 -3.75
CA ILE A 38 8.45 14.50 -3.15
C ILE A 38 9.92 14.24 -3.49
N GLY A 39 10.75 14.07 -2.46
CA GLY A 39 12.20 13.95 -2.63
C GLY A 39 12.75 12.52 -2.68
N LEU A 40 12.00 11.50 -2.23
CA LEU A 40 12.52 10.12 -2.12
C LEU A 40 12.06 9.19 -3.23
N THR A 41 10.79 9.25 -3.64
CA THR A 41 10.18 8.23 -4.51
C THR A 41 8.94 8.76 -5.23
N ASN A 42 8.61 8.19 -6.39
CA ASN A 42 7.34 8.40 -7.08
C ASN A 42 6.33 7.26 -6.82
N SER A 43 6.59 6.43 -5.81
CA SER A 43 5.81 5.22 -5.54
C SER A 43 4.59 5.49 -4.67
N SER A 44 3.66 6.32 -5.16
CA SER A 44 2.40 6.56 -4.47
C SER A 44 1.58 5.28 -4.29
N LEU A 45 0.55 5.31 -3.45
CA LEU A 45 -0.25 4.14 -3.11
C LEU A 45 -0.80 3.42 -4.35
N ASN A 46 -1.31 4.15 -5.34
CA ASN A 46 -1.76 3.56 -6.60
C ASN A 46 -0.63 2.84 -7.36
N VAL A 47 0.56 3.44 -7.42
CA VAL A 47 1.73 2.82 -8.06
C VAL A 47 2.12 1.52 -7.36
N GLN A 48 2.10 1.50 -6.03
CA GLN A 48 2.36 0.28 -5.25
C GLN A 48 1.30 -0.79 -5.51
N LEU A 49 0.02 -0.41 -5.57
CA LEU A 49 -1.07 -1.33 -5.89
C LEU A 49 -0.96 -1.91 -7.31
N ASP A 50 -0.56 -1.09 -8.28
CA ASP A 50 -0.35 -1.51 -9.66
C ASP A 50 0.82 -2.47 -9.81
N TRP A 51 1.93 -2.22 -9.10
CA TRP A 51 3.06 -3.14 -9.04
C TRP A 51 2.67 -4.47 -8.43
N MET A 52 1.90 -4.44 -7.35
CA MET A 52 1.43 -5.66 -6.70
C MET A 52 0.48 -6.45 -7.61
N SER A 53 -0.47 -5.78 -8.26
CA SER A 53 -1.36 -6.39 -9.26
C SER A 53 -0.57 -7.02 -10.40
N SER A 54 0.45 -6.32 -10.90
CA SER A 54 1.34 -6.80 -11.96
C SER A 54 2.15 -8.03 -11.51
N HIS A 55 2.69 -8.00 -10.29
CA HIS A 55 3.42 -9.11 -9.70
C HIS A 55 2.58 -10.38 -9.61
N PHE A 56 1.30 -10.27 -9.22
CA PHE A 56 0.41 -11.43 -9.19
C PHE A 56 0.07 -11.95 -10.58
N LYS A 57 -0.11 -11.06 -11.57
CA LYS A 57 -0.35 -11.49 -12.97
C LYS A 57 0.85 -12.25 -13.54
N THR A 58 2.08 -11.85 -13.24
CA THR A 58 3.28 -12.47 -13.80
C THR A 58 3.75 -13.70 -13.03
N THR A 59 3.50 -13.77 -11.73
CA THR A 59 3.98 -14.85 -10.86
C THR A 59 2.94 -15.96 -10.65
N CYS A 60 1.68 -15.75 -11.09
CA CYS A 60 0.63 -16.75 -10.94
C CYS A 60 0.83 -17.99 -11.83
N SER A 61 1.00 -19.16 -11.22
CA SER A 61 0.80 -20.47 -11.86
C SER A 61 -0.65 -20.97 -11.72
N THR A 62 -0.96 -22.17 -12.22
CA THR A 62 -2.33 -22.74 -12.28
C THR A 62 -3.06 -22.81 -10.92
N ASP A 63 -2.34 -22.95 -9.80
CA ASP A 63 -2.91 -23.02 -8.44
C ASP A 63 -2.89 -21.69 -7.67
N CYS A 64 -2.50 -20.60 -8.33
CA CYS A 64 -2.27 -19.30 -7.69
C CYS A 64 -3.50 -18.76 -6.97
N GLN A 65 -4.70 -18.93 -7.55
CA GLN A 65 -5.94 -18.46 -6.94
C GLN A 65 -6.24 -19.16 -5.60
N ALA A 66 -5.86 -20.44 -5.46
CA ALA A 66 -6.02 -21.18 -4.22
C ALA A 66 -4.98 -20.76 -3.16
N LYS A 67 -3.76 -20.45 -3.60
CA LYS A 67 -2.67 -19.96 -2.72
C LYS A 67 -2.92 -18.54 -2.23
N LEU A 68 -3.27 -17.61 -3.12
CA LEU A 68 -3.61 -16.22 -2.77
C LEU A 68 -4.79 -16.14 -1.80
N LYS A 69 -5.78 -17.03 -1.92
CA LYS A 69 -6.90 -17.14 -0.95
C LYS A 69 -6.46 -17.51 0.47
N LYS A 70 -5.28 -18.12 0.63
CA LYS A 70 -4.68 -18.49 1.93
C LYS A 70 -3.60 -17.51 2.38
N SER A 71 -3.23 -16.55 1.54
CA SER A 71 -2.23 -15.54 1.84
C SER A 71 -2.79 -14.44 2.77
N LEU A 72 -1.88 -13.81 3.49
CA LEU A 72 -2.15 -12.60 4.28
C LEU A 72 -1.51 -11.41 3.57
N PHE A 73 -2.27 -10.32 3.44
CA PHE A 73 -1.77 -9.08 2.89
C PHE A 73 -1.66 -8.04 4.00
N LEU A 74 -0.50 -7.41 4.09
CA LEU A 74 -0.21 -6.34 5.03
C LEU A 74 0.03 -5.06 4.22
N ALA A 75 -0.89 -4.10 4.33
CA ALA A 75 -0.65 -2.73 3.88
C ALA A 75 -0.02 -1.99 5.06
N GLY A 76 1.22 -1.53 4.88
CA GLY A 76 1.88 -0.71 5.90
C GLY A 76 1.29 0.70 5.95
N GLU A 77 1.80 1.48 6.90
CA GLU A 77 1.36 2.86 7.13
C GLU A 77 1.47 3.71 5.85
N VAL A 78 0.40 4.43 5.53
CA VAL A 78 0.31 5.32 4.39
C VAL A 78 -0.42 6.61 4.78
N GLY A 79 0.01 7.75 4.24
CA GLY A 79 -0.59 9.07 4.49
C GLY A 79 0.23 10.01 5.36
N GLY A 80 1.20 9.49 6.13
CA GLY A 80 2.07 10.33 6.97
C GLY A 80 3.05 11.20 6.15
N ASN A 81 3.49 10.71 4.99
CA ASN A 81 4.52 11.36 4.19
C ASN A 81 4.02 12.65 3.52
N GLU A 82 2.74 12.75 3.18
CA GLU A 82 2.14 13.97 2.65
C GLU A 82 2.35 15.16 3.58
N PHE A 83 2.11 14.92 4.88
CA PHE A 83 2.25 15.95 5.90
C PHE A 83 3.72 16.19 6.23
N ASN A 84 4.55 15.14 6.31
CA ASN A 84 5.99 15.31 6.55
C ASN A 84 6.65 16.14 5.43
N TYR A 85 6.39 15.82 4.16
CA TYR A 85 6.92 16.60 3.04
C TYR A 85 6.43 18.05 3.06
N GLY A 86 5.14 18.26 3.33
CA GLY A 86 4.58 19.60 3.44
C GLY A 86 5.19 20.40 4.60
N LEU A 87 5.33 19.81 5.78
CA LEU A 87 5.94 20.43 6.96
C LEU A 87 7.40 20.82 6.70
N LEU A 88 8.20 19.91 6.14
CA LEU A 88 9.60 20.17 5.80
C LEU A 88 9.76 21.29 4.76
N GLN A 89 8.72 21.55 3.97
CA GLN A 89 8.68 22.61 2.95
C GLN A 89 7.96 23.89 3.43
N GLY A 90 7.65 23.98 4.72
CA GLY A 90 7.09 25.19 5.34
C GLY A 90 5.59 25.40 5.15
N LYS A 91 4.83 24.35 4.81
CA LYS A 91 3.36 24.43 4.77
C LYS A 91 2.79 24.69 6.15
N THR A 92 1.73 25.49 6.20
CA THR A 92 1.02 25.78 7.45
C THR A 92 0.19 24.57 7.89
N MET A 93 -0.05 24.44 9.20
CA MET A 93 -0.94 23.40 9.73
C MET A 93 -2.37 23.47 9.14
N ASN A 94 -2.84 24.66 8.74
CA ASN A 94 -4.15 24.81 8.12
C ASN A 94 -4.17 24.26 6.69
N GLU A 95 -3.13 24.52 5.88
CA GLU A 95 -2.99 23.91 4.55
C GLU A 95 -2.96 22.38 4.65
N LEU A 96 -2.20 21.85 5.62
CA LEU A 96 -2.08 20.40 5.83
C LEU A 96 -3.40 19.79 6.29
N ARG A 97 -4.12 20.41 7.23
CA ARG A 97 -5.45 19.94 7.66
C ARG A 97 -6.44 19.85 6.50
N ASN A 98 -6.37 20.79 5.55
CA ASN A 98 -7.24 20.78 4.38
C ASN A 98 -6.95 19.61 3.42
N MET A 99 -5.76 19.00 3.48
CA MET A 99 -5.41 17.82 2.69
C MET A 99 -5.92 16.51 3.28
N VAL A 100 -6.20 16.48 4.60
CA VAL A 100 -6.60 15.25 5.31
C VAL A 100 -7.77 14.51 4.65
N PRO A 101 -8.87 15.16 4.26
CA PRO A 101 -10.00 14.44 3.65
C PRO A 101 -9.62 13.70 2.37
N GLU A 102 -8.78 14.32 1.54
CA GLU A 102 -8.35 13.77 0.25
C GLU A 102 -7.36 12.60 0.44
N VAL A 103 -6.42 12.74 1.38
CA VAL A 103 -5.49 11.65 1.75
C VAL A 103 -6.28 10.45 2.26
N VAL A 104 -7.19 10.66 3.23
CA VAL A 104 -8.01 9.60 3.81
C VAL A 104 -8.88 8.92 2.76
N GLN A 105 -9.52 9.70 1.88
CA GLN A 105 -10.36 9.14 0.81
C GLN A 105 -9.54 8.30 -0.18
N THR A 106 -8.33 8.74 -0.51
CA THR A 106 -7.41 8.01 -1.40
C THR A 106 -6.99 6.67 -0.77
N ILE A 107 -6.67 6.66 0.53
CA ILE A 107 -6.34 5.43 1.26
C ILE A 107 -7.53 4.47 1.28
N ILE A 108 -8.72 4.96 1.63
CA ILE A 108 -9.95 4.15 1.64
C ILE A 108 -10.20 3.54 0.25
N GLN A 109 -10.02 4.32 -0.81
CA GLN A 109 -10.23 3.82 -2.17
C GLN A 109 -9.19 2.77 -2.56
N GLY A 110 -7.91 3.02 -2.27
CA GLY A 110 -6.84 2.04 -2.51
C GLY A 110 -7.06 0.73 -1.76
N VAL A 111 -7.49 0.80 -0.49
CA VAL A 111 -7.86 -0.39 0.30
C VAL A 111 -9.05 -1.13 -0.31
N LYS A 112 -10.09 -0.43 -0.79
CA LYS A 112 -11.22 -1.06 -1.47
C LYS A 112 -10.79 -1.78 -2.74
N ASP A 113 -9.94 -1.15 -3.54
CA ASP A 113 -9.43 -1.73 -4.79
C ASP A 113 -8.54 -2.95 -4.51
N LEU A 114 -7.76 -2.90 -3.44
CA LEU A 114 -6.96 -4.01 -2.95
C LEU A 114 -7.83 -5.21 -2.55
N ILE A 115 -8.87 -4.97 -1.74
CA ILE A 115 -9.83 -6.00 -1.33
C ILE A 115 -10.53 -6.62 -2.53
N LYS A 116 -10.95 -5.79 -3.50
CA LYS A 116 -11.61 -6.22 -4.74
C LYS A 116 -10.69 -7.11 -5.60
N THR A 117 -9.40 -6.78 -5.63
CA THR A 117 -8.40 -7.49 -6.46
C THR A 117 -7.95 -8.81 -5.82
N LEU A 118 -7.82 -8.84 -4.48
CA LEU A 118 -7.18 -9.96 -3.77
C LEU A 118 -8.13 -11.01 -3.19
N TYR A 119 -9.43 -10.74 -3.11
CA TYR A 119 -10.42 -11.68 -2.59
C TYR A 119 -10.13 -12.28 -1.19
N ARG A 120 -9.50 -11.54 -0.24
CA ARG A 120 -9.68 -11.59 1.25
C ARG A 120 -8.43 -11.18 2.06
N LYS A 121 -8.67 -10.97 3.37
CA LYS A 121 -7.79 -10.74 4.53
C LYS A 121 -6.64 -9.76 4.29
N LEU A 122 -6.96 -8.49 4.53
CA LEU A 122 -6.02 -7.38 4.62
C LEU A 122 -5.86 -6.97 6.09
N VAL A 123 -4.63 -6.75 6.50
CA VAL A 123 -4.29 -6.00 7.72
C VAL A 123 -3.73 -4.65 7.27
N VAL A 124 -4.22 -3.58 7.89
CA VAL A 124 -3.71 -2.21 7.72
C VAL A 124 -3.10 -1.84 9.07
N GLU A 125 -1.85 -1.36 9.06
CA GLU A 125 -1.19 -0.77 10.22
C GLU A 125 -1.16 0.76 10.14
#